data_AF-A0A8T9Q6K8-F1
#
_entry.id   AF-A0A8T9Q6K8-F1
#
_cell.length_a   1.000
_cell.length_b   1.000
_cell.length_c   1.000
_cell.angle_alpha   90.00
_cell.angle_beta   90.00
_cell.angle_gamma   90.00
#
_symmetry.space_group_name_H-M   'P 1'
#
loop_
_entity.id
_entity.type
_entity.pdbx_description
1 polymer ?
#
loop_
_entity_poly.entity_id
_entity_poly.type
_entity_poly.pdbx_seq_one_letter_code
_entity_poly.pdbx_strand_id
1 'polypeptide(L)' 'MPPYAGEGVNMAMLDALKLSECLTNSAFASSQQAISHYEAAMRARAAEAADMSIVSMEQLHSAGGLAWMSELMSSGVE' A
#
# COMPACT_ATOMS: atom_id res chain seq x y z
N MET A 1 2.75 -3.72 8.38
CA MET A 1 3.67 -3.32 7.29
C MET A 1 4.89 -2.67 7.91
N PRO A 2 6.11 -3.15 7.63
CA PRO A 2 7.34 -2.46 8.01
C PRO A 2 7.41 -1.04 7.39
N PRO A 3 8.04 -0.05 8.04
CA PRO A 3 8.06 1.33 7.55
C PRO A 3 9.00 1.57 6.35
N TYR A 4 9.66 0.53 5.83
CA TYR A 4 10.73 0.65 4.84
C TYR A 4 10.28 1.12 3.45
N ALA A 5 9.03 0.85 3.06
CA ALA A 5 8.46 1.39 1.82
C ALA A 5 7.96 2.84 1.95
N GLY A 6 7.87 3.40 3.16
CA GLY A 6 7.47 4.81 3.37
C GLY A 6 6.00 5.15 3.09
N GLU A 7 5.15 4.19 2.73
CA GLU A 7 3.79 4.46 2.23
C GLU A 7 2.69 4.53 3.30
N GLY A 8 3.00 4.29 4.58
CA GLY A 8 1.99 4.06 5.61
C GLY A 8 0.94 5.18 5.75
N VAL A 9 1.37 6.45 5.79
CA VAL A 9 0.44 7.58 5.94
C VAL A 9 -0.35 7.85 4.66
N ASN A 10 0.27 7.70 3.50
CA ASN A 10 -0.40 7.89 2.21
C ASN A 10 -1.50 6.85 2.01
N MET A 11 -1.23 5.59 2.39
CA MET A 11 -2.22 4.52 2.38
C MET A 11 -3.38 4.82 3.32
N ALA A 12 -3.10 5.29 4.53
CA ALA A 12 -4.15 5.68 5.48
C ALA A 12 -5.03 6.83 4.96
N MET A 13 -4.43 7.83 4.29
CA MET A 13 -5.17 8.94 3.67
C MET A 13 -6.03 8.46 2.49
N LEU A 14 -5.48 7.58 1.65
CA LEU A 14 -6.21 6.98 0.53
C LEU A 14 -7.39 6.12 1.01
N ASP A 15 -7.19 5.37 2.09
CA ASP A 15 -8.22 4.57 2.74
C ASP A 15 -9.35 5.44 3.29
N ALA A 16 -9.02 6.56 3.96
CA ALA A 16 -10.00 7.53 4.42
C ALA A 16 -10.83 8.12 3.26
N LEU A 17 -10.17 8.49 2.15
CA LEU A 17 -10.85 8.99 0.96
C LEU A 17 -11.80 7.92 0.38
N LYS A 18 -11.31 6.70 0.16
CA LYS A 18 -12.09 5.61 -0.47
C LYS A 18 -13.27 5.16 0.39
N LEU A 19 -13.09 5.13 1.70
CA LEU A 19 -14.18 4.87 2.62
C LEU A 19 -15.22 5.99 2.59
N SER A 20 -14.80 7.26 2.53
CA SER A 20 -15.73 8.39 2.42
C SER A 20 -16.54 8.37 1.12
N GLU A 21 -15.91 8.01 0.00
CA GLU A 21 -16.58 7.79 -1.29
C GLU A 21 -17.62 6.66 -1.19
N CYS A 22 -17.28 5.53 -0.55
CA CYS A 22 -18.22 4.42 -0.40
C CYS A 22 -19.41 4.78 0.50
N LEU A 23 -19.17 5.47 1.63
CA LEU A 23 -20.22 5.83 2.58
C LEU A 23 -21.17 6.91 2.06
N THR A 24 -20.73 7.74 1.12
CA THR A 24 -21.54 8.80 0.50
C THR A 24 -22.18 8.37 -0.82
N ASN A 25 -21.89 7.16 -1.30
CA ASN A 25 -22.42 6.64 -2.55
C ASN A 25 -23.84 6.07 -2.37
N SER A 26 -24.81 6.63 -3.09
CA SER A 26 -26.21 6.20 -3.09
C SER A 26 -26.47 4.83 -3.71
N ALA A 27 -25.45 4.21 -4.33
CA ALA A 27 -25.53 2.86 -4.87
C ALA A 27 -25.55 1.76 -3.79
N PHE A 28 -25.13 2.05 -2.56
CA PHE A 28 -25.17 1.09 -1.45
C PHE A 28 -26.45 1.25 -0.64
N ALA A 29 -27.13 0.14 -0.36
CA ALA A 29 -28.37 0.15 0.41
C ALA A 29 -28.14 0.28 1.93
N SER A 30 -26.91 0.09 2.40
CA SER A 30 -26.54 0.23 3.81
C SER A 30 -25.05 0.54 3.99
N SER A 31 -24.70 1.11 5.15
CA SER A 31 -23.30 1.32 5.54
C SER A 31 -22.50 0.03 5.55
N GLN A 32 -23.12 -1.11 5.92
CA GLN A 32 -22.47 -2.42 5.91
C GLN A 32 -22.07 -2.84 4.49
N GLN A 33 -22.92 -2.61 3.49
CA GLN A 33 -22.58 -2.89 2.09
C GLN A 33 -21.43 -2.01 1.60
N ALA A 34 -21.48 -0.71 1.91
CA ALA A 34 -20.43 0.25 1.55
C ALA A 34 -19.08 -0.11 2.18
N ILE A 35 -19.06 -0.45 3.48
CA ILE A 35 -17.85 -0.87 4.20
C ILE A 35 -17.31 -2.17 3.62
N SER A 36 -18.17 -3.17 3.38
CA SER A 36 -17.74 -4.46 2.82
C SER A 36 -17.10 -4.31 1.43
N HIS A 37 -17.68 -3.44 0.60
CA HIS A 37 -17.13 -3.12 -0.72
C HIS A 37 -15.77 -2.43 -0.61
N TYR A 38 -15.66 -1.42 0.25
CA TYR A 38 -14.39 -0.74 0.53
C TYR A 38 -13.32 -1.72 1.03
N GLU A 39 -13.64 -2.58 2.00
CA GLU A 39 -12.70 -3.52 2.61
C GLU A 39 -12.19 -4.57 1.63
N ALA A 40 -13.00 -4.99 0.66
CA ALA A 40 -12.56 -5.90 -0.40
C ALA A 40 -11.43 -5.26 -1.22
N ALA A 41 -11.59 -4.00 -1.63
CA ALA A 41 -10.58 -3.26 -2.38
C ALA A 41 -9.36 -2.87 -1.52
N MET A 42 -9.58 -2.42 -0.28
CA MET A 42 -8.51 -2.03 0.64
C MET A 42 -7.59 -3.22 0.94
N ARG A 43 -8.14 -4.41 1.20
CA ARG A 43 -7.33 -5.62 1.47
C ARG A 43 -6.41 -6.01 0.32
N ALA A 44 -6.86 -5.90 -0.92
CA ALA A 44 -6.03 -6.18 -2.09
C ALA A 44 -4.82 -5.23 -2.16
N ARG A 45 -5.06 -3.92 -1.99
CA ARG A 45 -3.98 -2.92 -1.97
C ARG A 45 -3.04 -3.09 -0.77
N ALA A 46 -3.60 -3.40 0.40
CA ALA A 46 -2.82 -3.62 1.62
C ALA A 46 -1.90 -4.84 1.49
N ALA A 47 -2.35 -5.90 0.80
CA ALA A 47 -1.52 -7.08 0.54
C ALA A 47 -0.34 -6.72 -0.39
N GLU A 48 -0.59 -5.98 -1.46
CA GLU A 48 0.45 -5.51 -2.40
C GLU A 48 1.48 -4.60 -1.71
N ALA A 49 1.02 -3.60 -0.95
CA ALA A 49 1.91 -2.71 -0.19
C ALA A 49 2.72 -3.45 0.89
N ALA A 50 2.11 -4.46 1.53
CA ALA A 50 2.80 -5.30 2.50
C ALA A 50 3.89 -6.15 1.85
N ASP A 51 3.60 -6.77 0.70
CA ASP A 51 4.56 -7.59 -0.06
C ASP A 51 5.77 -6.76 -0.50
N MET A 52 5.52 -5.59 -1.10
CA MET A 52 6.58 -4.66 -1.50
C MET A 52 7.45 -4.22 -0.30
N SER A 53 6.84 -3.93 0.84
CA SER A 53 7.57 -3.54 2.05
C SER A 53 8.41 -4.70 2.62
N ILE A 54 7.91 -5.94 2.55
CA ILE A 54 8.67 -7.14 2.96
C ILE A 54 9.86 -7.36 2.04
N VAL A 55 9.65 -7.34 0.71
CA VAL A 55 10.74 -7.50 -0.27
C VAL A 55 11.81 -6.43 -0.07
N SER A 56 11.41 -5.16 0.08
CA SER A 56 12.34 -4.05 0.35
C SER A 56 13.12 -4.25 1.66
N MET A 57 12.45 -4.70 2.73
CA MET A 57 13.10 -5.01 4.01
C MET A 57 14.13 -6.14 3.87
N GLU A 58 13.78 -7.22 3.18
CA GLU A 58 14.66 -8.38 2.99
C GLU A 58 15.89 -8.02 2.16
N GLN A 59 15.71 -7.28 1.07
CA GLN A 59 16.80 -6.86 0.19
C GLN A 59 17.75 -5.90 0.90
N LEU A 60 17.19 -4.89 1.59
CA LEU A 60 17.96 -3.87 2.30
C LEU A 60 18.81 -4.46 3.42
N HIS A 61 18.32 -5.47 4.13
CA HIS A 61 19.04 -6.13 5.22
C HIS A 61 19.86 -7.36 4.76
N SER A 62 19.87 -7.68 3.47
CA SER A 62 20.70 -8.76 2.93
C SER A 62 22.18 -8.39 2.89
N ALA A 63 23.06 -9.39 2.75
CA ALA A 63 24.49 -9.16 2.52
C ALA A 63 24.77 -8.35 1.23
N GLY A 64 23.84 -8.34 0.27
CA GLY A 64 23.91 -7.59 -0.98
C GLY A 64 23.19 -6.22 -0.94
N GLY A 65 22.67 -5.77 0.21
CA GLY A 65 21.79 -4.60 0.28
C GLY A 65 22.39 -3.31 -0.28
N LEU A 66 23.70 -3.09 -0.12
CA LEU A 66 24.40 -1.94 -0.71
C LEU A 66 24.42 -1.99 -2.26
N ALA A 67 24.64 -3.16 -2.84
CA ALA A 67 24.63 -3.33 -4.30
C ALA A 67 23.22 -3.12 -4.86
N TRP A 68 22.21 -3.67 -4.18
CA TRP A 68 20.80 -3.46 -4.53
C TRP A 68 20.39 -1.98 -4.49
N MET A 69 20.80 -1.23 -3.46
CA MET A 69 20.56 0.22 -3.42
C MET A 69 21.28 0.97 -4.54
N SER A 70 22.52 0.58 -4.87
CA SER A 70 23.26 1.16 -5.98
C SER A 70 22.55 0.92 -7.32
N GLU A 71 22.02 -0.29 -7.52
CA GLU A 71 21.26 -0.66 -8.71
C GLU A 71 19.98 0.17 -8.81
N LEU A 72 19.20 0.25 -7.74
CA LEU A 72 17.96 1.03 -7.67
C LEU A 72 18.16 2.52 -8.01
N MET A 73 19.25 3.12 -7.53
CA MET A 73 19.61 4.51 -7.86
C MET A 73 20.07 4.67 -9.31
N SER A 74 20.77 3.66 -9.85
CA SER A 74 21.24 3.68 -11.24
C SER A 74 20.14 3.40 -12.27
N SER A 75 19.10 2.66 -11.89
CA SER A 75 17.93 2.37 -12.73
C SER A 75 16.94 3.55 -12.83
N GLY A 76 17.19 4.65 -12.11
CA GLY A 76 16.37 5.86 -12.09
C GLY A 76 16.84 7.00 -13.01
N VAL A 77 17.74 6.74 -13.96
CA VAL A 77 18.15 7.72 -14.98
C VAL A 77 17.66 7.27 -16.36
N GLU A 78 16.36 7.44 -16.60
CA GLU A 78 15.79 7.80 -17.92
C GLU A 78 14.75 8.90 -17.71
#